data_AF-A0A365XSN6-F1
#
_entry.id   AF-A0A365XSN6-F1
#
_cell.length_a   1.000
_cell.length_b   1.000
_cell.length_c   1.000
_cell.angle_alpha   90.00
_cell.angle_beta   90.00
_cell.angle_gamma   90.00
#
_symmetry.space_group_name_H-M   'P 1'
#
loop_
_entity.id
_entity.type
_entity.pdbx_description
1 polymer ?
#
loop_
_entity_poly.entity_id
_entity_poly.type
_entity_poly.pdbx_seq_one_letter_code
_entity_poly.pdbx_strand_id
1 'polypeptide(L)'
;MATAVKTDTIYDTKWSLATLEGEPVNNNSDPMMGPEMPYFTISQDGSFQGRFGPLPIRGDSNVAGNDIEFILAPYPRIWPGETVMRLVSYMHAVTRFTLNDSELKLYNEDKELAGFKGA
;
A
#
# COMPACT_ATOMS: atom_id res chain seq x y z
N MET A 1 -1.60 28.33 9.58
CA MET A 1 -1.17 28.01 8.20
C MET A 1 -1.63 26.60 7.93
N ALA A 2 -2.56 26.40 7.01
CA ALA A 2 -3.02 25.06 6.65
C ALA A 2 -1.95 24.44 5.74
N THR A 3 -1.24 23.44 6.23
CA THR A 3 -0.32 22.66 5.41
C THR A 3 -1.17 21.89 4.41
N ALA A 4 -1.22 22.36 3.16
CA ALA A 4 -1.85 21.61 2.09
C ALA A 4 -1.13 20.25 2.01
N VAL A 5 -1.88 19.18 2.22
CA VAL A 5 -1.38 17.82 1.97
C VAL A 5 -1.05 17.78 0.48
N LYS A 6 0.22 17.61 0.14
CA LYS A 6 0.66 17.43 -1.25
C LYS A 6 0.23 16.04 -1.70
N THR A 7 -1.06 15.85 -1.96
CA THR A 7 -1.57 14.60 -2.51
C THR A 7 -0.97 14.31 -3.88
N ASP A 8 -0.43 15.32 -4.58
CA ASP A 8 0.29 15.13 -5.85
C ASP A 8 1.42 14.11 -5.77
N THR A 9 2.10 13.97 -4.61
CA THR A 9 3.21 13.01 -4.48
C THR A 9 2.75 11.58 -4.25
N ILE A 10 1.45 11.33 -3.97
CA ILE A 10 0.93 9.96 -3.86
C ILE A 10 0.91 9.27 -5.22
N TYR A 11 0.65 10.06 -6.27
CA TYR A 11 0.50 9.59 -7.64
C TYR A 11 1.85 9.39 -8.32
N ASP A 12 1.90 8.43 -9.23
CA ASP A 12 3.05 8.07 -10.07
C ASP A 12 4.33 7.71 -9.28
N THR A 13 4.22 7.55 -7.96
CA THR A 13 5.30 7.15 -7.05
C THR A 13 5.26 5.63 -6.80
N LYS A 14 6.42 4.98 -6.80
CA LYS A 14 6.52 3.57 -6.40
C LYS A 14 6.60 3.46 -4.88
N TRP A 15 5.52 3.02 -4.26
CA TRP A 15 5.42 2.79 -2.82
C TRP A 15 5.80 1.36 -2.48
N SER A 16 6.93 1.17 -1.82
CA SER A 16 7.43 -0.14 -1.39
C SER A 16 7.19 -0.37 0.10
N LEU A 17 6.67 -1.55 0.48
CA LEU A 17 6.34 -1.90 1.85
C LEU A 17 7.57 -1.79 2.75
N ALA A 18 7.38 -1.16 3.90
CA ALA A 18 8.40 -0.99 4.92
C ALA A 18 7.94 -1.50 6.28
N THR A 19 6.67 -1.26 6.64
CA THR A 19 6.10 -1.71 7.93
C THR A 19 4.73 -2.34 7.76
N LEU A 20 4.38 -3.27 8.66
CA LEU A 20 3.02 -3.74 8.90
C LEU A 20 2.71 -3.55 10.38
N GLU A 21 1.61 -2.85 10.68
CA GLU A 21 1.24 -2.47 12.05
C GLU A 21 2.35 -1.75 12.83
N GLY A 22 3.17 -0.95 12.15
CA GLY A 22 4.32 -0.27 12.75
C GLY A 22 5.57 -1.13 12.89
N GLU A 23 5.50 -2.44 12.66
CA GLU A 23 6.65 -3.33 12.74
C GLU A 23 7.39 -3.42 11.39
N PRO A 24 8.73 -3.35 11.37
CA PRO A 24 9.50 -3.41 10.14
C PRO A 24 9.35 -4.77 9.46
N VAL A 25 9.04 -4.74 8.17
CA VAL A 25 9.03 -5.94 7.32
C VAL A 25 10.39 -6.09 6.66
N ASN A 26 10.90 -7.32 6.62
CA ASN A 26 12.08 -7.68 5.85
C ASN A 26 11.75 -8.88 4.95
N ASN A 27 12.41 -9.01 3.79
CA ASN A 27 12.15 -10.09 2.83
C ASN A 27 12.41 -11.50 3.39
N ASN A 28 13.05 -11.63 4.55
CA ASN A 28 13.32 -12.91 5.19
C ASN A 28 12.19 -13.37 6.13
N SER A 29 11.27 -12.47 6.50
CA SER A 29 10.15 -12.78 7.40
C SER A 29 9.11 -13.71 6.76
N ASP A 30 9.06 -13.77 5.43
CA ASP A 30 8.12 -14.61 4.69
C ASP A 30 8.76 -15.08 3.36
N PRO A 31 9.08 -16.38 3.22
CA PRO A 31 9.75 -16.89 2.02
C PRO A 31 8.89 -16.74 0.75
N MET A 32 7.57 -16.53 0.89
CA MET A 32 6.67 -16.31 -0.23
C MET A 32 6.57 -14.84 -0.63
N MET A 33 7.25 -13.89 0.04
CA MET A 33 7.35 -12.51 -0.46
C MET A 33 8.27 -12.40 -1.69
N GLY A 34 9.15 -13.37 -1.92
CA GLY A 34 10.11 -13.30 -3.01
C GLY A 34 11.21 -12.25 -2.78
N PRO A 35 12.01 -11.95 -3.81
CA PRO A 35 13.20 -11.10 -3.67
C PRO A 35 12.90 -9.61 -3.56
N GLU A 36 11.71 -9.18 -3.96
CA GLU A 36 11.29 -7.77 -3.97
C GLU A 36 10.24 -7.53 -2.88
N MET A 37 10.38 -6.40 -2.18
CA MET A 37 9.36 -5.94 -1.24
C MET A 37 8.03 -5.73 -1.97
N PRO A 38 6.88 -6.07 -1.36
CA PRO A 38 5.57 -5.71 -1.89
C PRO A 38 5.51 -4.22 -2.23
N TYR A 39 5.01 -3.88 -3.42
CA TYR A 39 4.93 -2.49 -3.84
C TYR A 39 3.68 -2.21 -4.67
N PHE A 40 3.31 -0.94 -4.76
CA PHE A 40 2.29 -0.46 -5.70
C PHE A 40 2.56 0.98 -6.16
N THR A 41 1.82 1.40 -7.18
CA THR A 41 1.76 2.76 -7.70
C THR A 41 0.30 3.11 -7.93
N ILE A 42 -0.07 4.37 -7.68
CA ILE A 42 -1.38 4.92 -8.01
C ILE A 42 -1.16 5.93 -9.14
N SER A 43 -1.89 5.80 -10.24
CA SER A 43 -1.84 6.72 -11.36
C SER A 43 -2.82 7.88 -11.14
N GLN A 44 -2.63 9.00 -11.85
CA GLN A 44 -3.52 10.17 -11.73
C GLN A 44 -4.98 9.93 -12.11
N ASP A 45 -5.25 8.89 -12.91
CA ASP A 45 -6.62 8.48 -13.26
C ASP A 45 -7.30 7.64 -12.17
N GLY A 46 -6.63 7.43 -11.03
CA GLY A 46 -7.12 6.63 -9.91
C GLY A 46 -6.81 5.15 -10.04
N SER A 47 -6.29 4.67 -11.18
CA SER A 47 -5.88 3.28 -11.30
C SER A 47 -4.71 2.98 -10.35
N PHE A 48 -4.73 1.83 -9.68
CA PHE A 48 -3.57 1.37 -8.92
C PHE A 48 -3.12 0.00 -9.40
N GLN A 49 -1.82 -0.22 -9.37
CA GLN A 49 -1.20 -1.47 -9.78
C GLN A 49 0.08 -1.73 -8.99
N GLY A 50 0.43 -2.99 -8.85
CA GLY A 50 1.56 -3.38 -8.04
C GLY A 50 1.80 -4.87 -8.02
N ARG A 51 2.66 -5.28 -7.10
CA ARG A 51 3.02 -6.67 -6.90
C ARG A 51 3.25 -6.90 -5.41
N PHE A 52 2.49 -7.81 -4.82
CA PHE A 52 2.67 -8.25 -3.43
C PHE A 52 3.24 -9.68 -3.45
N GLY A 53 4.57 -9.77 -3.42
CA GLY A 53 5.30 -11.00 -3.68
C GLY A 53 4.97 -11.62 -5.05
N PRO A 54 4.48 -12.87 -5.14
CA PRO A 54 4.12 -13.47 -6.42
C PRO A 54 2.79 -12.93 -6.98
N LEU A 55 1.97 -12.25 -6.16
CA LEU A 55 0.65 -11.78 -6.57
C LEU A 55 0.75 -10.44 -7.31
N PRO A 56 0.39 -10.39 -8.62
CA PRO A 56 0.13 -9.12 -9.27
C PRO A 56 -1.17 -8.53 -8.70
N ILE A 57 -1.15 -7.25 -8.39
CA ILE A 57 -2.27 -6.52 -7.83
C ILE A 57 -2.63 -5.38 -8.78
N ARG A 58 -3.93 -5.17 -8.98
CA ARG A 58 -4.46 -4.07 -9.78
C ARG A 58 -5.87 -3.73 -9.33
N GLY A 59 -6.33 -2.54 -9.65
CA GLY A 59 -7.70 -2.11 -9.42
C GLY A 59 -7.82 -0.60 -9.49
N ASP A 60 -8.82 -0.08 -8.80
CA ASP A 60 -9.09 1.35 -8.70
C ASP A 60 -8.82 1.85 -7.28
N SER A 61 -8.46 3.11 -7.17
CA SER A 61 -8.27 3.79 -5.90
C SER A 61 -8.96 5.15 -5.93
N ASN A 62 -9.45 5.57 -4.78
CA ASN A 62 -10.05 6.87 -4.61
C ASN A 62 -9.33 7.60 -3.48
N VAL A 63 -8.73 8.74 -3.79
CA VAL A 63 -7.99 9.56 -2.84
C VAL A 63 -8.68 10.91 -2.72
N ALA A 64 -9.23 11.20 -1.54
CA ALA A 64 -9.97 12.42 -1.27
C ALA A 64 -9.48 13.04 0.03
N GLY A 65 -8.67 14.10 -0.06
CA GLY A 65 -8.04 14.70 1.11
C GLY A 65 -7.11 13.70 1.81
N ASN A 66 -7.50 13.24 3.00
CA ASN A 66 -6.75 12.25 3.78
C ASN A 66 -7.40 10.86 3.78
N ASP A 67 -8.51 10.71 3.07
CA ASP A 67 -9.22 9.45 2.94
C ASP A 67 -8.71 8.71 1.70
N ILE A 68 -8.59 7.39 1.81
CA ILE A 68 -8.20 6.52 0.70
C ILE A 68 -8.98 5.22 0.75
N GLU A 69 -9.38 4.76 -0.42
CA GLU A 69 -10.02 3.47 -0.63
C GLU A 69 -9.33 2.76 -1.79
N PHE A 70 -9.15 1.43 -1.66
CA PHE A 70 -8.69 0.58 -2.75
C PHE A 70 -9.73 -0.48 -3.11
N ILE A 71 -10.05 -0.54 -4.38
CA ILE A 71 -10.97 -1.50 -4.98
C ILE A 71 -10.14 -2.50 -5.78
N LEU A 72 -9.70 -3.56 -5.11
CA LEU A 72 -8.88 -4.62 -5.72
C LEU A 72 -9.67 -5.40 -6.77
N ALA A 73 -9.13 -5.48 -7.99
CA ALA A 73 -9.63 -6.38 -9.01
C ALA A 73 -9.35 -7.85 -8.64
N PRO A 74 -10.08 -8.82 -9.20
CA PRO A 74 -9.81 -10.23 -8.99
C PRO A 74 -8.36 -10.59 -9.35
N TYR A 75 -7.67 -11.24 -8.42
CA TYR A 75 -6.31 -11.75 -8.58
C TYR A 75 -6.31 -13.29 -8.60
N PRO A 76 -5.29 -13.92 -9.22
CA PRO A 76 -5.21 -15.38 -9.27
C PRO A 76 -5.19 -15.99 -7.86
N ARG A 77 -5.88 -17.12 -7.69
CA ARG A 77 -5.83 -17.91 -6.45
C ARG A 77 -4.47 -18.59 -6.31
N ILE A 78 -3.49 -17.81 -5.90
CA ILE A 78 -2.21 -18.31 -5.41
C ILE A 78 -2.34 -18.39 -3.88
N TRP A 79 -1.56 -19.25 -3.23
CA TRP A 79 -1.41 -19.25 -1.77
C TRP A 79 -0.24 -18.32 -1.46
N PRO A 80 -0.47 -17.01 -1.25
CA PRO A 80 0.61 -16.13 -0.85
C PRO A 80 0.99 -16.41 0.61
N GLY A 81 2.16 -15.94 1.01
CA GLY A 81 2.58 -15.97 2.41
C GLY A 81 1.68 -15.12 3.31
N GLU A 82 1.76 -15.34 4.61
CA GLU A 82 0.97 -14.66 5.64
C GLU A 82 1.10 -13.13 5.53
N THR A 83 2.32 -12.64 5.28
CA THR A 83 2.60 -11.19 5.16
C THR A 83 1.82 -10.58 4.00
N VAL A 84 1.77 -11.29 2.88
CA VAL A 84 1.06 -10.83 1.68
C VAL A 84 -0.46 -10.92 1.87
N MET A 85 -0.98 -11.99 2.48
CA MET A 85 -2.42 -12.09 2.81
C MET A 85 -2.88 -10.94 3.71
N ARG A 86 -2.05 -10.61 4.70
CA ARG A 86 -2.31 -9.53 5.64
C ARG A 86 -2.32 -8.18 4.94
N LEU A 87 -1.31 -7.92 4.10
CA LEU A 87 -1.25 -6.70 3.31
C LEU A 87 -2.48 -6.53 2.40
N VAL A 88 -2.88 -7.57 1.67
CA VAL A 88 -4.11 -7.52 0.84
C VAL A 88 -5.34 -7.18 1.69
N SER A 89 -5.48 -7.80 2.86
CA SER A 89 -6.57 -7.51 3.79
C SER A 89 -6.54 -6.06 4.28
N TYR A 90 -5.35 -5.49 4.45
CA TYR A 90 -5.17 -4.10 4.86
C TYR A 90 -5.50 -3.10 3.76
N MET A 91 -5.19 -3.43 2.50
CA MET A 91 -5.62 -2.62 1.36
C MET A 91 -7.15 -2.53 1.26
N HIS A 92 -7.88 -3.57 1.68
CA HIS A 92 -9.34 -3.53 1.76
C HIS A 92 -9.89 -2.78 2.98
N ALA A 93 -9.14 -2.76 4.09
CA ALA A 93 -9.60 -2.22 5.35
C ALA A 93 -9.18 -0.75 5.57
N VAL A 94 -8.24 -0.24 4.79
CA VAL A 94 -7.76 1.14 4.92
C VAL A 94 -8.90 2.12 4.64
N THR A 95 -8.93 3.18 5.44
CA THR A 95 -9.87 4.29 5.28
C THR A 95 -9.15 5.62 5.15
N ARG A 96 -7.92 5.71 5.68
CA ARG A 96 -7.16 6.97 5.77
C ARG A 96 -5.68 6.74 5.50
N PHE A 97 -5.00 7.81 5.08
CA PHE A 97 -3.55 7.80 4.95
C PHE A 97 -2.90 9.05 5.53
N THR A 98 -1.60 8.94 5.81
CA THR A 98 -0.71 10.10 5.97
C THR A 98 0.41 10.00 4.96
N LEU A 99 0.84 11.16 4.47
CA LEU A 99 1.87 11.27 3.45
C LEU A 99 2.84 12.38 3.84
N ASN A 100 4.12 12.04 3.87
CA ASN A 100 5.22 12.99 3.92
C ASN A 100 6.13 12.79 2.69
N ASP A 101 7.25 13.54 2.62
CA ASP A 101 8.10 13.61 1.42
C ASP A 101 8.59 12.24 0.89
N SER A 102 8.65 11.20 1.72
CA SER A 102 9.14 9.87 1.31
C SER A 102 8.40 8.69 1.92
N GLU A 103 7.34 8.94 2.69
CA GLU A 103 6.63 7.89 3.43
C GLU A 103 5.12 8.06 3.32
N LEU A 104 4.47 6.96 2.95
CA LEU A 104 3.04 6.79 2.93
C LEU A 104 2.66 5.80 4.02
N LYS A 105 1.74 6.17 4.89
CA LYS A 105 1.21 5.28 5.93
C LYS A 105 -0.29 5.15 5.78
N LEU A 106 -0.77 3.92 5.84
CA LEU A 106 -2.17 3.54 5.71
C LEU A 106 -2.75 3.21 7.09
N TYR A 107 -3.96 3.70 7.34
CA TYR A 107 -4.65 3.57 8.62
C TYR A 107 -6.07 3.07 8.42
N ASN A 108 -6.54 2.32 9.41
CA ASN A 108 -7.96 2.16 9.66
C ASN A 108 -8.26 2.78 11.02
N GLU A 109 -9.10 3.81 11.02
CA GLU A 109 -9.35 4.68 12.18
C GLU A 109 -8.03 5.28 12.70
N ASP A 110 -7.58 4.88 13.90
CA ASP A 110 -6.34 5.34 14.54
C ASP A 110 -5.21 4.28 14.50
N LYS A 111 -5.46 3.11 13.89
CA LYS A 111 -4.49 2.02 13.83
C LYS A 111 -3.70 2.06 12.53
N GLU A 112 -2.37 2.17 12.63
CA GLU A 112 -1.47 1.97 11.48
C GLU A 112 -1.61 0.53 10.98
N LEU A 113 -1.91 0.36 9.69
CA LEU A 113 -2.00 -0.94 9.03
C LEU A 113 -0.70 -1.27 8.31
N ALA A 114 -0.20 -0.34 7.49
CA ALA A 114 0.98 -0.54 6.66
C ALA A 114 1.69 0.78 6.38
N GLY A 115 3.02 0.75 6.37
CA GLY A 115 3.87 1.87 5.98
C GLY A 115 4.69 1.54 4.75
N PHE A 116 4.88 2.52 3.88
CA PHE A 116 5.56 2.40 2.60
C PHE A 116 6.57 3.52 2.41
N LYS A 117 7.66 3.23 1.71
CA LYS A 117 8.64 4.21 1.27
C LYS A 117 8.48 4.49 -0.22
N GLY A 118 8.47 5.78 -0.57
CA GLY A 118 8.45 6.25 -1.95
C GLY A 118 9.87 6.29 -2.52
N ALA A 119 10.03 5.89 -3.77
CA ALA A 119 11.26 5.94 -4.54
C ALA A 119 11.08 6.71 -5.85
#